data_AF-A0A7K3DXD4-F1
#
_entry.id   AF-A0A7K3DXD4-F1
#
_cell.length_a   1.000
_cell.length_b   1.000
_cell.length_c   1.000
_cell.angle_alpha   90.00
_cell.angle_beta   90.00
_cell.angle_gamma   90.00
#
_symmetry.space_group_name_H-M   'P 1'
#
loop_
_entity.id
_entity.type
_entity.pdbx_description
1 polymer ?
#
loop_
_entity_poly.entity_id
_entity_poly.type
_entity_poly.pdbx_seq_one_letter_code
_entity_poly.pdbx_strand_id
1 'polypeptide(L)' 'MKQNMSTVAPLTSLSDAGVSIWLDDLSRKRIESGNLAGLVENSHVVGVTTNPSIFQGAIGSGEGYEEQLADLAARKVTV' A
#
# COMPACT_ATOMS: atom_id res chain seq x y z
N MET A 1 30.02 -7.65 -29.73
CA MET A 1 29.13 -8.43 -28.85
C MET A 1 28.52 -7.47 -27.83
N LYS A 2 27.30 -6.96 -28.09
CA LYS A 2 26.60 -6.11 -27.13
C LYS A 2 25.96 -7.05 -26.11
N GLN A 3 26.40 -6.98 -24.86
CA GLN A 3 25.81 -7.72 -23.75
C GLN A 3 24.32 -7.37 -23.68
N ASN A 4 23.44 -8.35 -23.86
CA ASN A 4 22.03 -8.22 -23.55
C ASN A 4 21.91 -8.01 -22.04
N MET A 5 21.80 -6.77 -21.60
CA MET A 5 21.40 -6.46 -20.24
C MET A 5 19.97 -6.98 -20.10
N SER A 6 19.80 -8.17 -19.53
CA SER A 6 18.52 -8.58 -18.94
C SER A 6 18.04 -7.40 -18.11
N THR A 7 16.95 -6.75 -18.52
CA THR A 7 16.44 -5.55 -17.86
C THR A 7 15.82 -5.98 -16.55
N VAL A 8 16.65 -6.19 -15.53
CA VAL A 8 16.21 -6.44 -14.16
C VAL A 8 15.25 -5.30 -13.80
N ALA A 9 14.06 -5.65 -13.31
CA ALA A 9 13.06 -4.67 -12.95
C ALA A 9 13.66 -3.65 -11.96
N PRO A 10 13.38 -2.34 -12.07
CA PRO A 10 14.04 -1.31 -11.25
C PRO A 10 13.96 -1.58 -9.74
N LEU A 11 12.82 -2.08 -9.25
CA LEU A 11 12.63 -2.41 -7.83
C LEU A 11 13.48 -3.61 -7.38
N THR A 12 13.68 -4.59 -8.25
CA THR A 12 14.59 -5.72 -7.99
C THR A 12 16.03 -5.23 -7.88
N SER A 13 16.47 -4.38 -8.82
CA SER A 13 17.82 -3.81 -8.77
C SER A 13 18.10 -3.02 -7.49
N LEU A 14 17.12 -2.24 -7.02
CA LEU A 14 17.23 -1.51 -5.75
C LEU A 14 17.29 -2.45 -4.54
N SER A 15 16.47 -3.49 -4.54
CA SER A 15 16.43 -4.47 -3.46
C SER A 15 17.73 -5.27 -3.37
N ASP A 16 18.28 -5.70 -4.51
CA ASP A 16 19.57 -6.39 -4.61
C ASP A 16 20.73 -5.51 -4.13
N ALA A 17 20.61 -4.19 -4.28
CA ALA A 17 21.56 -3.21 -3.75
C ALA A 17 21.37 -2.92 -2.24
N GLY A 18 20.44 -3.59 -1.56
CA GLY A 18 20.16 -3.44 -0.13
C GLY A 18 19.22 -2.28 0.22
N VAL A 19 18.54 -1.68 -0.77
CA VAL A 19 17.56 -0.62 -0.51
C VAL A 19 16.20 -1.22 -0.18
N SER A 20 15.62 -0.80 0.95
CA SER A 20 14.26 -1.21 1.35
C SER A 20 13.20 -0.40 0.60
N ILE A 21 12.27 -1.08 -0.09
CA ILE A 21 11.17 -0.42 -0.80
C ILE A 21 9.94 -0.33 0.11
N TRP A 22 9.43 0.88 0.28
CA TRP A 22 8.24 1.17 1.09
C TRP A 22 7.13 1.72 0.20
N LEU A 23 5.89 1.30 0.48
CA LEU A 23 4.71 1.84 -0.17
C LEU A 23 4.17 3.03 0.64
N ASP A 24 4.07 4.20 0.01
CA ASP A 24 3.52 5.41 0.62
C ASP A 24 2.01 5.55 0.39
N ASP A 25 1.28 4.50 0.73
CA ASP A 25 -0.18 4.47 0.70
C ASP A 25 -0.68 3.23 1.46
N LEU A 26 -1.83 3.37 2.13
CA LEU A 26 -2.54 2.23 2.69
C LEU A 26 -4.03 2.52 2.82
N SER A 27 -4.83 1.63 2.23
CA SER A 27 -6.27 1.60 2.43
C SER A 27 -6.77 0.22 2.77
N ARG A 28 -7.96 0.16 3.37
CA ARG A 28 -8.61 -1.10 3.70
C ARG A 28 -8.83 -1.95 2.45
N LYS A 29 -9.34 -1.35 1.37
CA LYS A 29 -9.50 -2.03 0.08
C LYS A 29 -8.21 -2.64 -0.45
N ARG A 30 -7.06 -1.95 -0.32
CA ARG A 30 -5.76 -2.48 -0.75
C ARG A 30 -5.37 -3.75 0.02
N ILE A 31 -5.71 -3.82 1.31
CA ILE A 31 -5.47 -5.00 2.16
C ILE A 31 -6.41 -6.13 1.76
N GLU A 32 -7.72 -5.86 1.76
CA GLU A 32 -8.76 -6.88 1.58
C GLU A 32 -8.77 -7.47 0.16
N SER A 33 -8.38 -6.69 -0.85
CA SER A 33 -8.26 -7.16 -2.23
C SER A 33 -7.04 -8.06 -2.48
N GLY A 34 -6.13 -8.20 -1.51
CA GLY A 34 -4.85 -8.90 -1.70
C GLY A 34 -3.82 -8.09 -2.51
N ASN A 35 -4.14 -6.85 -2.90
CA ASN A 35 -3.20 -6.01 -3.64
C ASN A 35 -1.89 -5.77 -2.87
N LEU A 36 -1.97 -5.50 -1.55
CA LEU A 36 -0.78 -5.32 -0.73
C LEU A 36 0.09 -6.59 -0.68
N ALA A 37 -0.53 -7.76 -0.56
CA ALA A 37 0.21 -9.03 -0.60
C ALA A 37 0.93 -9.21 -1.94
N GLY A 38 0.26 -8.89 -3.05
CA GLY A 38 0.87 -8.91 -4.38
C GLY A 38 2.07 -7.97 -4.51
N LEU A 39 2.04 -6.79 -3.87
CA LEU A 39 3.18 -5.85 -3.85
C LEU A 39 4.35 -6.37 -3.02
N VAL A 40 4.08 -7.04 -1.91
CA VAL A 40 5.12 -7.70 -1.10
C VAL A 40 5.78 -8.83 -1.91
N GLU A 41 4.98 -9.70 -2.50
CA GLU A 41 5.45 -10.88 -3.23
C GLU A 41 6.19 -10.52 -4.54
N ASN A 42 5.67 -9.56 -5.29
CA ASN A 42 6.09 -9.33 -6.67
C ASN A 42 6.78 -7.99 -6.90
N SER A 43 6.82 -7.10 -5.91
CA SER A 43 7.38 -5.74 -6.07
C SER A 43 8.35 -5.36 -4.96
N HIS A 44 8.81 -6.33 -4.16
CA HIS A 44 9.80 -6.14 -3.10
C HIS A 44 9.41 -5.10 -2.02
N VAL A 45 8.12 -4.83 -1.85
CA VAL A 45 7.65 -3.94 -0.79
C VAL A 45 7.83 -4.62 0.56
N VAL A 46 8.54 -3.96 1.49
CA VAL A 46 8.86 -4.49 2.83
C VAL A 46 8.27 -3.63 3.96
N GLY A 47 7.66 -2.51 3.63
CA GLY A 47 7.05 -1.60 4.58
C GLY A 47 5.97 -0.73 3.94
N VAL A 48 5.13 -0.15 4.78
CA VAL A 48 4.08 0.78 4.36
C VAL A 48 4.12 2.00 5.27
N THR A 49 3.81 3.17 4.72
CA THR A 49 3.57 4.40 5.49
C THR A 49 2.13 4.84 5.34
N THR A 50 1.60 5.38 6.43
CA THR A 50 0.39 6.19 6.41
C THR A 50 0.72 7.55 7.01
N ASN A 51 -0.13 8.52 6.75
CA ASN A 51 -0.15 9.80 7.41
C ASN A 51 -1.60 10.32 7.41
N PRO A 52 -1.93 11.38 8.16
CA PRO A 52 -3.31 11.89 8.21
C PRO A 52 -3.93 12.20 6.84
N SER A 53 -3.15 12.76 5.90
CA SER A 53 -3.65 13.09 4.56
C SER A 53 -3.97 11.85 3.72
N ILE A 54 -3.12 10.82 3.76
CA ILE A 54 -3.37 9.53 3.10
C ILE A 54 -4.64 8.90 3.67
N PHE A 55 -4.78 8.88 4.99
CA PHE A 55 -5.94 8.25 5.64
C PHE A 55 -7.23 9.02 5.34
N GLN A 56 -7.19 10.36 5.35
CA GLN A 56 -8.31 11.19 4.94
C GLN A 56 -8.73 10.91 3.49
N GLY A 57 -7.77 10.76 2.58
CA GLY A 57 -8.04 10.40 1.18
C GLY A 57 -8.74 9.04 1.07
N ALA A 58 -8.20 8.01 1.73
CA ALA A 58 -8.76 6.67 1.69
C ALA A 58 -10.19 6.60 2.26
N ILE A 59 -10.48 7.35 3.33
CA ILE A 59 -11.84 7.49 3.87
C ILE A 59 -12.76 8.23 2.88
N GLY A 60 -12.31 9.37 2.35
CA GLY A 60 -13.13 10.23 1.50
C GLY A 60 -13.45 9.65 0.12
N SER A 61 -12.59 8.75 -0.39
CA SER A 61 -12.74 8.11 -1.70
C SER A 61 -13.48 6.77 -1.67
N GLY A 62 -13.99 6.35 -0.51
CA GLY A 62 -14.77 5.12 -0.38
C GLY A 62 -13.93 3.85 -0.54
N GLU A 63 -12.78 3.80 0.14
CA GLU A 63 -11.88 2.66 0.07
C GLU A 63 -12.15 1.60 1.15
N GLY A 64 -13.43 1.30 1.40
CA GLY A 64 -13.91 0.22 2.27
C GLY A 64 -14.26 0.64 3.70
N TYR A 65 -14.20 1.93 4.03
CA TYR A 65 -14.45 2.41 5.39
C TYR A 65 -15.94 2.67 5.71
N GLU A 66 -16.82 2.61 4.72
CA GLU A 66 -18.22 3.03 4.81
C GLU A 66 -19.00 2.29 5.89
N GLU A 67 -18.88 0.97 5.94
CA GLU A 67 -19.56 0.15 6.94
C GLU A 67 -19.08 0.46 8.35
N GLN A 68 -17.77 0.60 8.53
CA GLN A 68 -17.20 0.92 9.84
C GLN A 68 -17.59 2.35 10.28
N LEU A 69 -17.64 3.31 9.36
CA LEU A 69 -18.09 4.68 9.66
C LEU A 69 -19.56 4.70 10.06
N ALA A 70 -20.42 3.94 9.37
CA ALA A 70 -21.83 3.80 9.72
C ALA A 70 -22.01 3.17 11.12
N ASP A 71 -21.25 2.13 11.43
CA ASP A 71 -21.25 1.49 12.75
C ASP A 71 -20.75 2.45 13.85
N LEU A 72 -19.65 3.16 13.63
CA LEU A 72 -19.12 4.15 14.58
C LEU A 72 -20.12 5.28 14.85
N ALA A 73 -20.81 5.75 13.81
CA ALA A 73 -21.88 6.73 13.94
C ALA A 73 -23.07 6.18 14.74
N ALA A 74 -23.50 4.95 14.47
CA ALA A 74 -24.58 4.29 15.22
C ALA A 74 -24.24 4.13 16.71
N ARG A 75 -22.97 3.83 17.02
CA ARG A 75 -22.45 3.74 18.39
C ARG A 75 -22.17 5.09 19.05
N LYS A 76 -22.33 6.20 18.32
CA LYS A 76 -22.04 7.58 18.79
C LYS A 76 -20.62 7.70 19.37
N VAL A 77 -19.65 7.06 18.72
CA VAL A 77 -18.24 7.19 19.12
C VAL A 77 -17.80 8.63 18.90
N THR A 78 -17.14 9.21 19.91
CA THR A 78 -16.59 10.57 19.88
C THR A 78 -15.08 10.50 20.13
N VAL A 79 -14.37 11.53 19.66
CA VAL A 79 -12.92 11.72 19.84
C VAL A 79 -12.61 12.61 21.03
#